data_AF-A0A6A4HHJ0-F1
#
_entry.id   AF-A0A6A4HHJ0-F1
#
_cell.length_a   1.000
_cell.length_b   1.000
_cell.length_c   1.000
_cell.angle_alpha   90.00
_cell.angle_beta   90.00
_cell.angle_gamma   90.00
#
_symmetry.space_group_name_H-M   'P 1'
#
loop_
_entity.id
_entity.type
_entity.pdbx_description
1 polymer ?
#
loop_
_entity_poly.entity_id
_entity_poly.type
_entity_poly.pdbx_seq_one_letter_code
_entity_poly.pdbx_strand_id
1 'polypeptide(L)'
;MLGIGQFTEQMENVFEVCSDLRELLFRNFRESRFVRCEPAITAPVVERLSFSLSPGCLYNSLAIVFSSMICPSLTSLHMEGMDKYANPWPKDELNMFISSSSFRLTTLSIKFIPLLDTDLIDLLHRLPSLLDLTIDDSRVSDTSPITLCLLQRLHASRSSALVTKLQSISLTFSGSDFSDRDFVDMISSRWNPKAFTGGGDCSSNRDGETLACLRSVVMRFTNRDVDEEIYGPLKNLEAVGMRAVVSGQNS
;
A
#
# COMPACT_ATOMS: atom_id res chain seq x y z
N MET A 1 -6.52 -15.10 14.64
CA MET A 1 -5.50 -14.03 14.64
C MET A 1 -4.51 -14.32 15.76
N LEU A 2 -3.28 -14.69 15.42
CA LEU A 2 -2.21 -14.93 16.40
C LEU A 2 -1.28 -13.72 16.42
N GLY A 3 -1.05 -13.15 17.61
CA GLY A 3 -0.12 -12.04 17.82
C GLY A 3 1.24 -12.57 18.27
N ILE A 4 2.26 -12.47 17.42
CA ILE A 4 3.62 -12.93 17.75
C ILE A 4 4.45 -11.76 18.24
N GLY A 5 4.89 -11.83 19.49
CA GLY A 5 5.76 -10.83 20.12
C GLY A 5 7.25 -11.15 20.01
N GLN A 6 7.65 -12.38 19.68
CA GLN A 6 9.05 -12.80 19.50
C GLN A 6 9.16 -13.77 18.34
N PHE A 7 10.18 -13.59 17.50
CA PHE A 7 10.42 -14.40 16.31
C PHE A 7 11.57 -15.36 16.61
N THR A 8 11.25 -16.58 17.04
CA THR A 8 12.20 -17.65 17.44
C THR A 8 11.64 -19.02 17.01
N GLU A 9 12.30 -20.12 17.41
CA GLU A 9 11.89 -21.54 17.19
C GLU A 9 10.39 -21.82 17.38
N GLN A 10 9.70 -20.99 18.17
CA GLN A 10 8.26 -21.08 18.37
C GLN A 10 7.45 -20.90 17.08
N MET A 11 8.00 -20.26 16.05
CA MET A 11 7.26 -19.98 14.83
C MET A 11 7.02 -21.23 13.97
N GLU A 12 8.01 -22.12 13.90
CA GLU A 12 7.85 -23.41 13.22
C GLU A 12 6.75 -24.22 13.92
N ASN A 13 6.81 -24.31 15.25
CA ASN A 13 5.78 -24.95 16.07
C ASN A 13 4.38 -24.34 15.82
N VAL A 14 4.29 -23.02 15.61
CA VAL A 14 3.02 -22.36 15.31
C VAL A 14 2.45 -22.85 13.98
N PHE A 15 3.26 -22.96 12.92
CA PHE A 15 2.78 -23.43 11.62
C PHE A 15 2.52 -24.93 11.59
N GLU A 16 3.23 -25.71 12.41
CA GLU A 16 2.96 -27.14 12.61
C GLU A 16 1.63 -27.37 13.34
N VAL A 17 1.36 -26.59 14.40
CA VAL A 17 0.14 -26.73 15.20
C VAL A 17 -1.07 -26.08 14.52
N CYS A 18 -0.87 -24.96 13.82
CA CYS A 18 -1.93 -24.19 13.18
C CYS A 18 -1.81 -24.24 11.65
N SER A 19 -2.04 -25.42 11.05
CA SER A 19 -1.95 -25.62 9.59
C SER A 19 -2.90 -24.76 8.77
N ASP A 20 -3.97 -24.24 9.39
CA ASP A 20 -5.00 -23.40 8.75
C ASP A 20 -4.83 -21.90 9.06
N LEU A 21 -3.65 -21.48 9.54
CA LEU A 21 -3.39 -20.09 9.92
C LEU A 21 -3.31 -19.17 8.68
N ARG A 22 -4.43 -18.51 8.36
CA ARG A 22 -4.54 -17.58 7.21
C ARG A 22 -4.09 -16.16 7.51
N GLU A 23 -4.12 -15.74 8.76
CA GLU A 23 -3.82 -14.36 9.16
C GLU A 23 -2.74 -14.33 10.24
N LEU A 24 -1.66 -13.61 9.97
CA LEU A 24 -0.53 -13.45 10.87
C LEU A 24 -0.33 -11.97 11.23
N LEU A 25 -0.28 -11.68 12.53
CA LEU A 25 -0.09 -10.33 13.05
C LEU A 25 1.18 -10.28 13.89
N PHE A 26 2.14 -9.46 13.46
CA PHE A 26 3.32 -9.12 14.25
C PHE A 26 3.06 -7.87 15.06
N ARG A 27 3.22 -8.00 16.37
CA ARG A 27 3.19 -6.86 17.28
C ARG A 27 4.56 -6.72 17.88
N ASN A 28 5.19 -5.60 17.57
CA ASN A 28 6.52 -5.32 18.05
C ASN A 28 6.44 -4.60 19.39
N PHE A 29 6.89 -5.24 20.47
CA PHE A 29 6.97 -4.62 21.79
C PHE A 29 8.39 -4.13 22.05
N ARG A 30 8.57 -3.17 22.96
CA ARG A 30 9.88 -2.51 23.20
C ARG A 30 11.03 -3.46 23.55
N GLU A 31 10.72 -4.68 24.01
CA GLU A 31 11.71 -5.68 24.44
C GLU A 31 11.78 -6.89 23.50
N SER A 32 11.01 -6.88 22.42
CA SER A 32 10.97 -7.94 21.43
C SER A 32 12.26 -7.99 20.63
N ARG A 33 12.93 -9.15 20.64
CA ARG A 33 14.02 -9.44 19.70
C ARG A 33 13.49 -10.37 18.62
N PHE A 34 13.60 -9.92 17.38
CA PHE A 34 13.36 -10.77 16.23
C PHE A 34 14.69 -11.45 15.90
N VAL A 35 14.69 -12.78 15.80
CA VAL A 35 15.84 -13.54 15.31
C VAL A 35 15.52 -13.98 13.90
N ARG A 36 16.49 -13.89 12.99
CA ARG A 36 16.31 -14.38 11.63
C ARG A 36 16.21 -15.90 11.64
N CYS A 37 15.25 -16.46 10.91
CA CYS A 37 15.19 -17.90 10.68
C CYS A 37 16.06 -18.28 9.47
N GLU A 38 16.91 -19.28 9.65
CA GLU A 38 17.71 -19.89 8.59
C GLU A 38 17.55 -21.42 8.67
N PRO A 39 16.84 -22.06 7.72
CA PRO A 39 16.24 -21.48 6.51
C PRO A 39 14.98 -20.63 6.78
N ALA A 40 14.55 -19.86 5.77
CA ALA A 40 13.30 -19.10 5.84
C ALA A 40 12.09 -20.04 5.94
N ILE A 41 11.14 -19.70 6.81
CA ILE A 41 9.95 -20.50 7.09
C ILE A 41 8.93 -20.31 5.96
N THR A 42 8.45 -21.41 5.39
CA THR A 42 7.39 -21.36 4.38
C THR A 42 6.03 -21.41 5.06
N ALA A 43 5.20 -20.39 4.83
CA ALA A 43 3.85 -20.28 5.36
C ALA A 43 2.84 -20.31 4.19
N PRO A 44 2.51 -21.50 3.65
CA PRO A 44 1.82 -21.63 2.38
C PRO A 44 0.35 -21.21 2.42
N VAL A 45 -0.26 -21.14 3.60
CA VAL A 45 -1.68 -20.80 3.78
C VAL A 45 -1.91 -19.36 4.26
N VAL A 46 -0.85 -18.61 4.56
CA VAL A 46 -0.98 -17.24 5.06
C VAL A 46 -1.40 -16.31 3.92
N GLU A 47 -2.63 -15.82 4.01
CA GLU A 47 -3.26 -14.91 3.06
C GLU A 47 -3.11 -13.45 3.47
N ARG A 48 -3.03 -13.16 4.79
CA ARG A 48 -2.86 -11.81 5.34
C ARG A 48 -1.69 -11.72 6.30
N LEU A 49 -0.84 -10.71 6.07
CA LEU A 49 0.28 -10.35 6.92
C LEU A 49 0.12 -8.92 7.43
N SER A 50 0.15 -8.76 8.74
CA SER A 50 -0.03 -7.46 9.39
C SER A 50 1.13 -7.15 10.34
N PHE A 51 1.60 -5.92 10.35
CA PHE A 51 2.66 -5.43 11.21
C PHE A 51 2.20 -4.20 12.00
N SER A 52 2.44 -4.23 13.30
CA SER A 52 2.24 -3.12 14.22
C SER A 52 3.59 -2.78 14.88
N LEU A 53 4.16 -1.65 14.52
CA LEU A 53 5.56 -1.31 14.77
C LEU A 53 5.69 -0.22 15.83
N SER A 54 6.13 -0.58 17.03
CA SER A 54 6.31 0.38 18.12
C SER A 54 7.56 1.27 17.95
N PRO A 55 7.53 2.51 18.45
CA PRO A 55 8.74 3.34 18.55
C PRO A 55 9.78 2.69 19.46
N GLY A 56 11.05 2.84 19.11
CA GLY A 56 12.19 2.33 19.87
C GLY A 56 12.44 0.83 19.71
N CYS A 57 11.75 0.15 18.79
CA CYS A 57 12.17 -1.18 18.42
C CYS A 57 13.56 -1.15 17.77
N LEU A 58 14.38 -2.16 18.07
CA LEU A 58 15.63 -2.43 17.40
C LEU A 58 15.47 -2.29 15.88
N TYR A 59 16.43 -1.58 15.29
CA TYR A 59 16.57 -1.44 13.85
C TYR A 59 16.38 -2.80 13.17
N ASN A 60 15.58 -2.84 12.10
CA ASN A 60 15.43 -3.96 11.17
C ASN A 60 14.40 -5.06 11.50
N SER A 61 13.43 -4.85 12.40
CA SER A 61 12.40 -5.88 12.67
C SER A 61 11.61 -6.32 11.43
N LEU A 62 11.16 -5.39 10.58
CA LEU A 62 10.49 -5.74 9.32
C LEU A 62 11.43 -6.52 8.39
N ALA A 63 12.66 -6.06 8.24
CA ALA A 63 13.69 -6.70 7.42
C ALA A 63 13.95 -8.14 7.87
N ILE A 64 14.02 -8.39 9.18
CA ILE A 64 14.19 -9.74 9.74
C ILE A 64 12.99 -10.62 9.39
N VAL A 65 11.76 -10.13 9.58
CA VAL A 65 10.55 -10.92 9.27
C VAL A 65 10.49 -11.24 7.76
N PHE A 66 10.68 -10.25 6.90
CA PHE A 66 10.68 -10.43 5.45
C PHE A 66 11.77 -11.39 4.98
N SER A 67 12.94 -11.38 5.63
CA SER A 67 14.04 -12.31 5.33
C SER A 67 13.82 -13.72 5.87
N SER A 68 12.85 -13.92 6.76
CA SER A 68 12.65 -15.17 7.50
C SER A 68 11.41 -15.94 7.06
N MET A 69 10.63 -15.40 6.11
CA MET A 69 9.37 -16.00 5.69
C MET A 69 9.21 -16.06 4.18
N ILE A 70 8.49 -17.08 3.71
CA ILE A 70 8.02 -17.23 2.34
C ILE A 70 6.51 -17.46 2.41
N CYS A 71 5.72 -16.54 1.86
CA CYS A 71 4.26 -16.56 1.96
C CYS A 71 3.61 -16.60 0.57
N PRO A 72 3.59 -17.75 -0.12
CA PRO A 72 3.16 -17.81 -1.53
C PRO A 72 1.68 -17.47 -1.77
N SER A 73 0.84 -17.63 -0.75
CA SER A 73 -0.59 -17.31 -0.82
C SER A 73 -0.94 -15.90 -0.33
N LEU A 74 0.06 -15.05 -0.06
CA LEU A 74 -0.18 -13.73 0.50
C LEU A 74 -0.95 -12.82 -0.48
N THR A 75 -2.11 -12.37 -0.06
CA THR A 75 -2.95 -11.44 -0.84
C THR A 75 -3.04 -10.06 -0.19
N SER A 76 -2.80 -9.96 1.12
CA SER A 76 -3.00 -8.73 1.88
C SER A 76 -1.81 -8.43 2.79
N LEU A 77 -1.21 -7.24 2.63
CA LEU A 77 -0.09 -6.76 3.45
C LEU A 77 -0.47 -5.45 4.13
N HIS A 78 -0.41 -5.43 5.46
CA HIS A 78 -0.68 -4.25 6.28
C HIS A 78 0.54 -3.92 7.13
N MET A 79 1.00 -2.68 7.05
CA MET A 79 2.10 -2.19 7.87
C MET A 79 1.66 -0.89 8.53
N GLU A 80 1.74 -0.83 9.85
CA GLU A 80 1.34 0.32 10.65
C GLU A 80 2.45 0.67 11.65
N GLY A 81 2.99 1.88 11.52
CA GLY A 81 3.86 2.50 12.51
C GLY A 81 3.05 3.03 13.69
N MET A 82 3.55 2.87 14.90
CA MET A 82 3.02 3.60 16.05
C MET A 82 3.71 4.96 16.16
N ASP A 83 3.20 5.84 17.02
CA ASP A 83 3.68 7.21 17.17
C ASP A 83 5.21 7.29 17.25
N LYS A 84 5.82 8.11 16.37
CA LYS A 84 7.27 8.31 16.28
C LYS A 84 8.07 7.11 15.76
N TYR A 85 7.46 6.21 14.99
CA TYR A 85 8.21 5.21 14.24
C TYR A 85 9.16 5.89 13.24
N ALA A 86 10.46 5.71 13.42
CA ALA A 86 11.51 6.38 12.64
C ALA A 86 12.49 5.39 12.00
N ASN A 87 12.20 4.09 12.05
CA ASN A 87 13.08 3.11 11.44
C ASN A 87 13.00 3.22 9.91
N PRO A 88 14.12 2.98 9.21
CA PRO A 88 14.18 3.08 7.77
C PRO A 88 13.26 2.06 7.11
N TRP A 89 12.81 2.40 5.90
CA TRP A 89 12.05 1.50 5.05
C TRP A 89 12.91 0.31 4.60
N PRO A 90 12.50 -0.95 4.85
CA PRO A 90 13.28 -2.15 4.54
C PRO A 90 13.17 -2.52 3.05
N LYS A 91 13.66 -1.64 2.17
CA LYS A 91 13.48 -1.72 0.72
C LYS A 91 13.95 -3.06 0.16
N ASP A 92 15.17 -3.46 0.51
CA ASP A 92 15.83 -4.62 -0.10
C ASP A 92 15.21 -5.92 0.38
N GLU A 93 14.92 -6.04 1.68
CA GLU A 93 14.30 -7.22 2.26
C GLU A 93 12.86 -7.40 1.81
N LEU A 94 12.08 -6.32 1.70
CA LEU A 94 10.73 -6.39 1.15
C LEU A 94 10.75 -6.82 -0.32
N ASN A 95 11.67 -6.28 -1.13
CA ASN A 95 11.82 -6.67 -2.54
C ASN A 95 12.21 -8.15 -2.68
N MET A 96 13.11 -8.61 -1.80
CA MET A 96 13.50 -10.01 -1.73
C MET A 96 12.31 -10.89 -1.34
N PHE A 97 11.53 -10.49 -0.35
CA PHE A 97 10.34 -11.20 0.12
C PHE A 97 9.26 -11.32 -0.96
N ILE A 98 8.99 -10.24 -1.71
CA ILE A 98 8.06 -10.26 -2.85
C ILE A 98 8.54 -11.26 -3.91
N SER A 99 9.83 -11.20 -4.24
CA SER A 99 10.43 -12.05 -5.28
C SER A 99 10.46 -13.52 -4.87
N SER A 100 10.85 -13.82 -3.62
CA SER A 100 10.97 -15.19 -3.11
C SER A 100 9.60 -15.85 -2.90
N SER A 101 8.61 -15.07 -2.45
CA SER A 101 7.28 -15.62 -2.17
C SER A 101 6.42 -15.76 -3.43
N SER A 102 6.68 -15.00 -4.50
CA SER A 102 5.94 -15.08 -5.76
C SER A 102 4.41 -14.94 -5.60
N PHE A 103 3.96 -14.22 -4.57
CA PHE A 103 2.54 -14.03 -4.28
C PHE A 103 1.89 -12.97 -5.19
N ARG A 104 0.55 -12.95 -5.21
CA ARG A 104 -0.24 -11.96 -5.95
C ARG A 104 -0.95 -11.03 -4.99
N LEU A 105 -0.25 -10.00 -4.54
CA LEU A 105 -0.81 -9.04 -3.58
C LEU A 105 -1.93 -8.23 -4.23
N THR A 106 -3.10 -8.25 -3.61
CA THR A 106 -4.28 -7.47 -4.02
C THR A 106 -4.50 -6.28 -3.11
N THR A 107 -4.05 -6.34 -1.86
CA THR A 107 -4.28 -5.28 -0.86
C THR A 107 -2.98 -4.87 -0.19
N LEU A 108 -2.67 -3.58 -0.23
CA LEU A 108 -1.52 -2.97 0.43
C LEU A 108 -1.99 -1.80 1.29
N SER A 109 -1.64 -1.82 2.57
CA SER A 109 -1.91 -0.74 3.51
C SER A 109 -0.62 -0.35 4.22
N ILE A 110 -0.18 0.90 4.05
CA ILE A 110 0.97 1.47 4.74
C ILE A 110 0.48 2.68 5.53
N LYS A 111 0.60 2.64 6.85
CA LYS A 111 0.13 3.70 7.74
C LYS A 111 1.25 4.12 8.67
N PHE A 112 1.45 5.43 8.82
CA PHE A 112 2.33 6.02 9.83
C PHE A 112 3.78 5.53 9.73
N ILE A 113 4.23 5.11 8.54
CA ILE A 113 5.60 4.66 8.28
C ILE A 113 6.28 5.71 7.40
N PRO A 114 7.44 6.27 7.82
CA PRO A 114 8.23 7.14 6.97
C PRO A 114 8.66 6.38 5.72
N LEU A 115 8.25 6.90 4.56
CA LEU A 115 8.48 6.27 3.26
C LEU A 115 8.69 7.38 2.23
N LEU A 116 9.74 7.28 1.43
CA LEU A 116 9.96 8.17 0.31
C LEU A 116 9.02 7.80 -0.85
N ASP A 117 8.63 8.79 -1.64
CA ASP A 117 7.78 8.58 -2.81
C ASP A 117 8.42 7.63 -3.84
N THR A 118 9.72 7.75 -4.06
CA THR A 118 10.52 6.86 -4.92
C THR A 118 10.46 5.41 -4.48
N ASP A 119 10.55 5.14 -3.17
CA ASP A 119 10.46 3.79 -2.62
C ASP A 119 9.04 3.22 -2.73
N LEU A 120 8.02 4.06 -2.54
CA LEU A 120 6.63 3.66 -2.76
C LEU A 120 6.38 3.32 -4.24
N ILE A 121 6.87 4.15 -5.16
CA ILE A 121 6.77 3.93 -6.61
C ILE A 121 7.45 2.61 -7.00
N ASP A 122 8.66 2.36 -6.50
CA ASP A 122 9.41 1.12 -6.74
C ASP A 122 8.64 -0.10 -6.21
N LEU A 123 8.04 -0.01 -5.03
CA LEU A 123 7.19 -1.05 -4.48
C LEU A 123 5.97 -1.31 -5.38
N LEU A 124 5.24 -0.27 -5.76
CA LEU A 124 4.03 -0.40 -6.59
C LEU A 124 4.34 -0.99 -7.97
N HIS A 125 5.53 -0.76 -8.52
CA HIS A 125 5.98 -1.37 -9.77
C HIS A 125 6.08 -2.90 -9.69
N ARG A 126 6.34 -3.43 -8.49
CA ARG A 126 6.47 -4.88 -8.23
C ARG A 126 5.14 -5.54 -7.90
N LEU A 127 4.06 -4.78 -7.77
CA LEU A 127 2.74 -5.25 -7.34
C LEU A 127 1.67 -5.04 -8.42
N PRO A 128 1.81 -5.62 -9.63
CA PRO A 128 0.88 -5.38 -10.74
C PRO A 128 -0.55 -5.90 -10.48
N SER A 129 -0.73 -6.79 -9.50
CA SER A 129 -2.05 -7.35 -9.13
C SER A 129 -2.81 -6.52 -8.10
N LEU A 130 -2.26 -5.37 -7.67
CA LEU A 130 -2.84 -4.57 -6.60
C LEU A 130 -4.20 -3.99 -7.00
N LEU A 131 -5.20 -4.22 -6.16
CA LEU A 131 -6.58 -3.74 -6.29
C LEU A 131 -6.87 -2.62 -5.30
N ASP A 132 -6.36 -2.74 -4.07
CA ASP A 132 -6.61 -1.81 -2.97
C ASP A 132 -5.30 -1.24 -2.44
N LEU A 133 -5.20 0.08 -2.44
CA LEU A 133 -4.06 0.82 -1.89
C LEU A 133 -4.53 1.76 -0.78
N THR A 134 -3.93 1.63 0.40
CA THR A 134 -4.10 2.59 1.50
C THR A 134 -2.75 3.15 1.91
N ILE A 135 -2.62 4.47 1.86
CA ILE A 135 -1.46 5.20 2.38
C ILE A 135 -1.97 6.23 3.39
N ASP A 136 -1.45 6.16 4.61
CA ASP A 136 -1.79 7.13 5.66
C ASP A 136 -0.52 7.74 6.23
N ASP A 137 -0.25 8.99 5.92
CA ASP A 137 0.94 9.69 6.41
C ASP A 137 0.65 10.59 7.63
N SER A 138 -0.55 10.56 8.21
CA SER A 138 -1.00 11.58 9.18
C SER A 138 -0.19 11.69 10.46
N ARG A 139 0.70 10.73 10.72
CA ARG A 139 1.61 10.70 11.88
C ARG A 139 3.08 10.70 11.50
N VAL A 140 3.41 10.98 10.24
CA VAL A 140 4.78 11.08 9.72
C VAL A 140 5.20 12.55 9.77
N SER A 141 6.34 12.85 10.40
CA SER A 141 6.77 14.24 10.65
C SER A 141 7.51 14.90 9.49
N ASP A 142 8.12 14.11 8.60
CA ASP A 142 9.19 14.62 7.74
C ASP A 142 8.74 14.82 6.31
N THR A 143 8.44 13.72 5.60
CA THR A 143 8.14 13.72 4.18
C THR A 143 6.99 12.78 3.90
N SER A 144 5.99 13.30 3.19
CA SER A 144 4.87 12.49 2.71
C SER A 144 5.29 11.70 1.46
N PRO A 145 4.98 10.40 1.36
CA PRO A 145 5.14 9.64 0.11
C PRO A 145 4.13 10.06 -0.96
N ILE A 146 3.11 10.85 -0.62
CA ILE A 146 2.02 11.25 -1.51
C ILE A 146 2.44 12.54 -2.23
N THR A 147 3.32 12.40 -3.21
CA THR A 147 3.84 13.51 -4.02
C THR A 147 3.15 13.60 -5.38
N LEU A 148 3.36 14.72 -6.08
CA LEU A 148 2.97 14.86 -7.49
C LEU A 148 3.56 13.74 -8.36
N CYS A 149 4.77 13.26 -8.06
CA CYS A 149 5.39 12.16 -8.79
C CYS A 149 4.56 10.88 -8.67
N LEU A 150 4.10 10.54 -7.47
CA LEU A 150 3.21 9.40 -7.25
C LEU A 150 1.91 9.53 -8.05
N LEU A 151 1.24 10.69 -7.98
CA LEU A 151 -0.01 10.94 -8.72
C LEU A 151 0.17 10.77 -10.22
N GLN A 152 1.26 11.31 -10.77
CA GLN A 152 1.60 11.17 -12.19
C GLN A 152 1.86 9.72 -12.59
N ARG A 153 2.47 8.90 -11.72
CA ARG A 153 2.71 7.47 -11.98
C ARG A 153 1.45 6.63 -11.85
N LEU A 154 0.48 7.09 -11.08
CA LEU A 154 -0.85 6.50 -11.04
C LEU A 154 -1.72 6.97 -12.22
N HIS A 155 -1.42 8.06 -12.90
CA HIS A 155 -2.24 8.54 -14.02
C HIS A 155 -2.36 7.53 -15.18
N ALA A 156 -3.58 7.25 -15.67
CA ALA A 156 -3.85 6.19 -16.65
C ALA A 156 -3.30 6.46 -18.06
N SER A 157 -3.19 7.74 -18.46
CA SER A 157 -2.73 8.12 -19.81
C SER A 157 -1.21 7.98 -20.02
N ARG A 158 -0.44 7.63 -18.99
CA ARG A 158 1.01 7.51 -19.10
C ARG A 158 1.40 6.08 -19.50
N SER A 159 2.39 5.97 -20.37
CA SER A 159 2.95 4.71 -20.87
C SER A 159 3.51 3.78 -19.79
N SER A 160 3.66 4.27 -18.55
CA SER A 160 4.19 3.55 -17.39
C SER A 160 3.24 3.61 -16.19
N ALA A 161 1.92 3.58 -16.44
CA ALA A 161 0.91 3.57 -15.39
C ALA A 161 1.16 2.38 -14.43
N LEU A 162 1.39 2.70 -13.16
CA LEU A 162 1.55 1.69 -12.10
C LEU A 162 0.21 1.06 -11.77
N VAL A 163 0.22 -0.16 -11.22
CA VAL A 163 -0.97 -0.81 -10.63
C VAL A 163 -2.23 -0.65 -11.51
N THR A 164 -2.14 -1.14 -12.76
CA THR A 164 -3.18 -1.02 -13.79
C THR A 164 -4.52 -1.63 -13.38
N LYS A 165 -4.51 -2.50 -12.36
CA LYS A 165 -5.69 -3.17 -11.80
C LYS A 165 -6.28 -2.47 -10.56
N LEU A 166 -5.72 -1.33 -10.13
CA LEU A 166 -6.15 -0.64 -8.92
C LEU A 166 -7.61 -0.18 -9.03
N GLN A 167 -8.44 -0.59 -8.08
CA GLN A 167 -9.86 -0.28 -8.00
C GLN A 167 -10.20 0.62 -6.80
N SER A 168 -9.38 0.59 -5.74
CA SER A 168 -9.60 1.38 -4.53
C SER A 168 -8.32 2.09 -4.11
N ILE A 169 -8.44 3.39 -3.86
CA ILE A 169 -7.36 4.19 -3.29
C ILE A 169 -7.87 4.95 -2.06
N SER A 170 -7.12 4.84 -0.96
CA SER A 170 -7.36 5.61 0.26
C SER A 170 -6.07 6.31 0.65
N LEU A 171 -6.05 7.63 0.55
CA LEU A 171 -4.93 8.48 0.89
C LEU A 171 -5.31 9.36 2.07
N THR A 172 -4.46 9.40 3.09
CA THR A 172 -4.51 10.42 4.15
C THR A 172 -3.21 11.21 4.05
N PHE A 173 -3.33 12.53 3.86
CA PHE A 173 -2.23 13.46 3.63
C PHE A 173 -2.17 14.54 4.70
N SER A 174 -0.95 14.78 5.19
CA SER A 174 -0.64 15.74 6.25
C SER A 174 0.31 16.86 5.81
N GLY A 175 0.85 16.82 4.60
CA GLY A 175 1.68 17.92 4.09
C GLY A 175 0.89 19.18 3.74
N SER A 176 1.60 20.21 3.26
CA SER A 176 1.01 21.46 2.73
C SER A 176 0.90 21.47 1.21
N ASP A 177 1.81 20.77 0.51
CA ASP A 177 2.06 20.97 -0.92
C ASP A 177 1.37 19.91 -1.79
N PHE A 178 0.10 19.62 -1.48
CA PHE A 178 -0.70 18.68 -2.29
C PHE A 178 -1.27 19.37 -3.52
N SER A 179 -1.13 18.74 -4.69
CA SER A 179 -1.78 19.22 -5.91
C SER A 179 -3.17 18.61 -6.07
N ASP A 180 -4.19 19.34 -5.64
CA ASP A 180 -5.60 18.94 -5.75
C ASP A 180 -6.02 18.65 -7.19
N ARG A 181 -5.58 19.51 -8.12
CA ARG A 181 -5.91 19.39 -9.54
C ARG A 181 -5.33 18.12 -10.17
N ASP A 182 -4.05 17.85 -9.90
CA ASP A 182 -3.39 16.63 -10.42
C ASP A 182 -4.01 15.37 -9.81
N PHE A 183 -4.47 15.43 -8.56
CA PHE A 183 -5.20 14.33 -7.95
C PHE A 183 -6.55 14.10 -8.65
N VAL A 184 -7.38 15.12 -8.83
CA VAL A 184 -8.68 15.01 -9.52
C VAL A 184 -8.51 14.52 -10.96
N ASP A 185 -7.49 15.02 -11.68
CA ASP A 185 -7.14 14.57 -13.03
C ASP A 185 -6.75 13.09 -13.04
N MET A 186 -5.87 12.66 -12.12
CA MET A 186 -5.49 11.26 -11.95
C MET A 186 -6.70 10.35 -11.72
N ILE A 187 -7.61 10.71 -10.82
CA ILE A 187 -8.85 9.95 -10.56
C ILE A 187 -9.73 9.88 -11.81
N SER A 188 -9.95 11.02 -12.47
CA SER A 188 -10.78 11.10 -13.69
C SER A 188 -10.23 10.20 -14.80
N SER A 189 -8.90 10.19 -14.97
CA SER A 189 -8.21 9.35 -15.95
C SER A 189 -8.42 7.86 -15.72
N ARG A 190 -8.48 7.43 -14.45
CA ARG A 190 -8.67 6.03 -14.08
C ARG A 190 -10.13 5.60 -14.02
N TRP A 191 -11.06 6.52 -13.80
CA TRP A 191 -12.49 6.19 -13.80
C TRP A 191 -12.94 5.74 -15.20
N ASN A 192 -12.53 6.48 -16.23
CA ASN A 192 -12.87 6.15 -17.62
C ASN A 192 -11.64 6.21 -18.55
N PRO A 193 -10.76 5.20 -18.52
CA PRO A 193 -9.53 5.18 -19.33
C PRO A 193 -9.78 5.29 -20.84
N LYS A 194 -10.96 4.87 -21.31
CA LYS A 194 -11.34 4.92 -22.73
C LYS A 194 -11.50 6.33 -23.26
N ALA A 195 -11.95 7.28 -22.42
CA ALA A 195 -12.09 8.67 -22.83
C ALA A 195 -10.73 9.34 -23.09
N PHE A 196 -9.68 8.91 -22.39
CA PHE A 196 -8.35 9.52 -22.46
C PHE A 196 -7.42 8.90 -23.50
N THR A 197 -7.75 7.71 -24.01
CA THR A 197 -6.94 6.99 -25.00
C THR A 197 -7.28 7.34 -26.45
N GLY A 198 -8.11 8.37 -26.66
CA GLY A 198 -8.25 9.02 -27.96
C GLY A 198 -8.99 8.21 -29.03
N GLY A 199 -9.97 7.37 -28.65
CA GLY A 199 -10.94 6.75 -29.55
C GLY A 199 -10.40 5.87 -30.67
N GLY A 200 -9.09 5.68 -30.77
CA GLY A 200 -8.46 4.77 -31.72
C GLY A 200 -8.66 3.35 -31.25
N ASP A 201 -9.35 2.55 -32.07
CA ASP A 201 -9.59 1.13 -31.86
C ASP A 201 -8.35 0.43 -31.30
N CYS A 202 -8.45 0.05 -30.02
CA CYS A 202 -7.68 -0.99 -29.38
C CYS A 202 -6.19 -1.03 -29.73
N SER A 203 -5.41 -0.06 -29.24
CA SER A 203 -4.04 -0.38 -28.81
C SER A 203 -4.16 -1.29 -27.59
N SER A 204 -4.46 -2.57 -27.84
CA SER A 204 -4.10 -3.64 -26.93
C SER A 204 -2.63 -3.42 -26.62
N ASN A 205 -2.31 -3.01 -25.38
CA ASN A 205 -0.98 -3.25 -24.86
C ASN A 205 -0.65 -4.71 -25.19
N ARG A 206 0.58 -4.98 -25.64
CA ARG A 206 1.00 -6.26 -26.23
C ARG A 206 0.64 -7.50 -25.39
N ASP A 207 0.30 -7.30 -24.12
CA ASP A 207 -0.08 -8.34 -23.16
C ASP A 207 -1.60 -8.48 -22.92
N GLY A 208 -2.45 -7.77 -23.66
CA GLY A 208 -3.91 -7.86 -23.55
C GLY A 208 -4.49 -7.36 -22.23
N GLU A 209 -3.68 -6.76 -21.36
CA GLU A 209 -4.09 -6.38 -20.01
C GLU A 209 -4.91 -5.08 -20.05
N THR A 210 -6.22 -5.21 -19.82
CA THR A 210 -7.14 -4.07 -19.78
C THR A 210 -6.97 -3.32 -18.46
N LEU A 211 -6.80 -1.99 -18.53
CA LEU A 211 -6.80 -1.13 -17.35
C LEU A 211 -8.12 -1.27 -16.59
N ALA A 212 -8.06 -1.60 -15.30
CA ALA A 212 -9.25 -1.60 -14.45
C ALA A 212 -9.66 -0.16 -14.16
N CYS A 213 -10.98 0.07 -14.13
CA CYS A 213 -11.51 1.35 -13.70
C CYS A 213 -11.38 1.48 -12.17
N LEU A 214 -10.89 2.62 -11.71
CA LEU A 214 -10.96 2.97 -10.28
C LEU A 214 -12.42 3.07 -9.87
N ARG A 215 -12.79 2.56 -8.69
CA ARG A 215 -14.19 2.50 -8.20
C ARG A 215 -14.40 3.22 -6.89
N SER A 216 -13.37 3.26 -6.04
CA SER A 216 -13.42 3.87 -4.73
C SER A 216 -12.21 4.78 -4.52
N VAL A 217 -12.47 5.99 -4.07
CA VAL A 217 -11.48 7.00 -3.76
C VAL A 217 -11.81 7.59 -2.40
N VAL A 218 -10.82 7.60 -1.53
CA VAL A 218 -10.91 8.30 -0.26
C VAL A 218 -9.68 9.17 -0.11
N MET A 219 -9.88 10.47 0.05
CA MET A 219 -8.83 11.46 0.32
C MET A 219 -9.14 12.14 1.64
N ARG A 220 -8.19 12.16 2.56
CA ARG A 220 -8.31 12.83 3.85
C ARG A 220 -7.17 13.81 4.03
N PHE A 221 -7.49 15.05 4.34
CA PHE A 221 -6.52 16.07 4.71
C PHE A 221 -6.56 16.30 6.22
N THR A 222 -5.40 16.25 6.86
CA THR A 222 -5.34 16.45 8.33
C THR A 222 -5.13 17.90 8.74
N ASN A 223 -4.50 18.68 7.87
CA ASN A 223 -3.97 20.00 8.21
C ASN A 223 -4.56 21.14 7.35
N ARG A 224 -5.63 20.85 6.60
CA ARG A 224 -6.34 21.86 5.79
C ARG A 224 -7.79 21.46 5.52
N ASP A 225 -8.59 22.44 5.15
CA ASP A 225 -9.93 22.27 4.63
C ASP A 225 -9.91 21.90 3.13
N VAL A 226 -11.04 21.39 2.64
CA VAL A 226 -11.21 20.94 1.24
C VAL A 226 -11.77 22.07 0.39
N ASP A 227 -11.15 22.30 -0.77
CA ASP A 227 -11.69 23.20 -1.79
C ASP A 227 -12.76 22.48 -2.64
N GLU A 228 -14.03 22.70 -2.27
CA GLU A 228 -15.18 22.09 -2.94
C GLU A 228 -15.28 22.43 -4.44
N GLU A 229 -14.70 23.55 -4.90
CA GLU A 229 -14.71 23.92 -6.31
C GLU A 229 -13.78 23.01 -7.11
N ILE A 230 -12.56 22.78 -6.61
CA ILE A 230 -11.58 21.91 -7.26
C ILE A 230 -12.06 20.45 -7.29
N TYR A 231 -12.71 20.01 -6.21
CA TYR A 231 -13.24 18.65 -6.08
C TYR A 231 -14.62 18.44 -6.70
N GLY A 232 -15.25 19.49 -7.23
CA GLY A 232 -16.54 19.44 -7.93
C GLY A 232 -16.66 18.33 -8.99
N PRO A 233 -15.63 18.06 -9.83
CA PRO A 233 -15.66 16.98 -10.81
C PRO A 233 -15.89 15.60 -10.19
N LEU A 234 -15.43 15.34 -8.95
CA LEU A 234 -15.62 14.05 -8.29
C LEU A 234 -17.09 13.78 -7.97
N LYS A 235 -17.89 14.81 -7.65
CA LYS A 235 -19.34 14.68 -7.41
C LYS A 235 -20.07 14.17 -8.65
N ASN A 236 -19.63 14.61 -9.84
CA ASN A 236 -20.17 14.10 -11.11
C ASN A 236 -19.81 12.62 -11.31
N LEU A 237 -18.61 12.19 -10.88
CA LEU A 237 -18.20 10.79 -10.93
C LEU A 237 -19.00 9.94 -9.93
N GLU A 238 -19.34 10.48 -8.76
CA GLU A 238 -20.22 9.80 -7.81
C GLU A 238 -21.62 9.55 -8.38
N ALA A 239 -22.18 10.53 -9.10
CA ALA A 239 -23.47 10.40 -9.76
C ALA A 239 -23.51 9.26 -10.80
N VAL A 240 -22.36 8.84 -11.33
CA VAL A 240 -22.23 7.71 -12.27
C VAL A 240 -21.68 6.43 -11.61
N GLY A 241 -21.66 6.36 -10.28
CA GLY A 241 -21.38 5.15 -9.51
C GLY A 241 -19.97 5.01 -8.97
N MET A 242 -19.14 6.05 -9.01
CA MET A 242 -17.89 6.06 -8.24
C MET A 242 -18.18 6.33 -6.76
N ARG A 243 -17.41 5.77 -5.84
CA ARG A 243 -17.42 6.21 -4.44
C ARG A 243 -16.28 7.22 -4.25
N ALA A 244 -16.58 8.48 -3.94
CA ALA A 244 -15.56 9.52 -3.80
C ALA A 244 -15.73 10.31 -2.50
N VAL A 245 -14.90 10.02 -1.51
CA VAL A 245 -14.92 10.75 -0.24
C VAL A 245 -13.70 11.64 -0.18
N VAL A 246 -13.90 12.96 -0.06
CA VAL A 246 -12.84 13.93 0.21
C VAL A 246 -13.21 14.67 1.48
N SER A 247 -12.34 14.61 2.48
CA SER A 247 -12.62 15.16 3.82
C SER A 247 -11.43 15.99 4.32
N GLY A 248 -11.74 17.09 5.00
CA GLY A 248 -10.75 18.03 5.57
C GLY A 248 -10.58 17.84 7.07
N GLN A 249 -9.84 18.74 7.70
CA GLN A 249 -9.62 18.71 9.15
C GLN A 249 -10.93 18.84 9.96
N ASN A 250 -11.92 19.57 9.43
CA ASN A 250 -13.13 19.97 10.15
C ASN A 250 -14.42 19.25 9.67
N SER A 251 -14.30 18.19 8.85
CA SER A 251 -15.43 17.48 8.23
C SER A 251 -15.88 16.24 8.99
#